data_AF-A0A936GAW1-F1
#
_entry.id   AF-A0A936GAW1-F1
#
_cell.length_a   1.000
_cell.length_b   1.000
_cell.length_c   1.000
_cell.angle_alpha   90.00
_cell.angle_beta   90.00
_cell.angle_gamma   90.00
#
_symmetry.space_group_name_H-M   'P 1'
#
loop_
_entity.id
_entity.type
_entity.pdbx_description
1 polymer ?
#
loop_
_entity_poly.entity_id
_entity_poly.type
_entity_poly.pdbx_seq_one_letter_code
_entity_poly.pdbx_strand_id
1 'polypeptide(L)'
;MNNIFEALEICLHEIENGADMETVLARFPKLAAELRPILETSMKARSMSAAEPSPEAIRRGRARLMQRAAEMRESRVAPRKRVIPAFQRLALSFSMAAMLLLSGTGLVGASASALPGENLYPVKRTWEGLRLLLIFDQQARTLLEDQFEYERLHEVNELLVEGRHETIQFAGVFMQVNGVNFVSGVPAILPANLQIPANGAAVIITGRTNAQGVVEIISLNPLPDGSVVPVGNPIEVELENETNSNDNEGVENGASNDNGNNVLAPVATPQYYAMEGTLQAMSSTTLVVNDLTVYPDNARIEGELCTGARVEIKGYFAVDGRFIVTEVESKGSCPTGNRDTGNGGSSSNSNSGSNDSSDSNDNSNSDDQNSSSDDTGGDSGNDDSGDNDNEGGDDHGGDDNNNGDH
;
A
#
# COMPACT_ATOMS: atom_id res chain seq x y z
N MET A 1 70.84 0.71 -22.98
CA MET A 1 70.79 2.06 -22.37
C MET A 1 71.40 1.92 -20.99
N ASN A 2 72.67 2.25 -20.81
CA ASN A 2 73.31 2.18 -19.49
C ASN A 2 72.98 3.49 -18.77
N ASN A 3 72.23 3.38 -17.67
CA ASN A 3 71.63 4.50 -16.96
C ASN A 3 72.71 5.38 -16.33
N ILE A 4 72.63 6.69 -16.57
CA ILE A 4 73.53 7.70 -15.97
C ILE A 4 73.61 7.58 -14.44
N PHE A 5 72.53 7.15 -13.80
CA PHE A 5 72.45 6.92 -12.36
C PHE A 5 73.37 5.79 -11.87
N GLU A 6 73.47 4.70 -12.62
CA GLU A 6 74.34 3.55 -12.28
C GLU A 6 75.82 3.94 -12.44
N ALA A 7 76.14 4.69 -13.51
CA ALA A 7 77.48 5.25 -13.69
C ALA A 7 77.84 6.24 -12.58
N LEU A 8 76.90 7.12 -12.18
CA LEU A 8 77.10 8.08 -11.09
C LEU A 8 77.35 7.38 -9.75
N GLU A 9 76.58 6.34 -9.44
CA GLU A 9 76.72 5.57 -8.20
C GLU A 9 78.09 4.89 -8.11
N ILE A 10 78.54 4.25 -9.20
CA ILE A 10 79.88 3.68 -9.30
C ILE A 10 80.94 4.77 -9.12
N CYS A 11 80.76 5.93 -9.76
CA CYS A 11 81.73 7.02 -9.67
C CYS A 11 81.82 7.58 -8.25
N LEU A 12 80.69 7.78 -7.56
CA LEU A 12 80.65 8.25 -6.18
C LEU A 12 81.30 7.23 -5.23
N HIS A 13 81.02 5.94 -5.42
CA HIS A 13 81.60 4.88 -4.60
C HIS A 13 83.12 4.78 -4.75
N GLU A 14 83.65 4.93 -5.97
CA GLU A 14 85.11 4.91 -6.19
C GLU A 14 85.79 6.15 -5.62
N ILE A 15 85.18 7.33 -5.75
CA ILE A 15 85.69 8.56 -5.13
C ILE A 15 85.65 8.47 -3.59
N GLU A 16 84.63 7.84 -3.01
CA GLU A 16 84.58 7.54 -1.57
C GLU A 16 85.73 6.64 -1.13
N ASN A 17 86.13 5.69 -1.98
CA ASN A 17 87.27 4.79 -1.76
C ASN A 17 88.63 5.43 -2.08
N GLY A 18 88.67 6.73 -2.42
CA GLY A 18 89.89 7.51 -2.61
C GLY A 18 90.40 7.58 -4.06
N ALA A 19 89.60 7.16 -5.04
CA ALA A 19 89.95 7.34 -6.45
C ALA A 19 89.85 8.81 -6.87
N ASP A 20 90.74 9.21 -7.79
CA ASP A 20 90.73 10.55 -8.38
C ASP A 20 89.59 10.73 -9.41
N MET A 21 88.97 11.91 -9.42
CA MET A 21 87.79 12.21 -10.24
C MET A 21 88.05 12.02 -11.74
N GLU A 22 89.21 12.44 -12.24
CA GLU A 22 89.55 12.30 -13.66
C GLU A 22 89.75 10.83 -14.05
N THR A 23 90.27 10.02 -13.12
CA THR A 23 90.48 8.58 -13.31
C THR A 23 89.15 7.83 -13.40
N VAL A 24 88.17 8.23 -12.60
CA VAL A 24 86.83 7.66 -12.58
C VAL A 24 86.03 8.06 -13.83
N LEU A 25 86.12 9.33 -14.25
CA LEU A 25 85.47 9.84 -15.46
C LEU A 25 86.03 9.21 -16.75
N ALA A 26 87.33 8.86 -16.78
CA ALA A 26 87.96 8.21 -17.93
C ALA A 26 87.35 6.82 -18.26
N ARG A 27 86.73 6.15 -17.28
CA ARG A 27 86.05 4.86 -17.48
C ARG A 27 84.69 5.00 -18.19
N PHE A 28 84.08 6.19 -18.12
CA PHE A 28 82.80 6.49 -18.74
C PHE A 28 82.90 7.69 -19.70
N PRO A 29 83.72 7.60 -20.77
CA PRO A 29 84.05 8.75 -21.62
C PRO A 29 82.83 9.33 -22.36
N LYS A 30 81.80 8.52 -22.62
CA LYS A 30 80.53 8.96 -23.24
C LYS A 30 79.65 9.79 -22.31
N LEU A 31 79.78 9.64 -20.98
CA LEU A 31 78.97 10.30 -19.94
C LEU A 31 79.78 11.32 -19.13
N ALA A 32 81.08 11.45 -19.39
CA ALA A 32 82.00 12.26 -18.60
C ALA A 32 81.60 13.75 -18.53
N ALA A 33 81.06 14.29 -19.63
CA ALA A 33 80.59 15.68 -19.69
C ALA A 33 79.38 15.95 -18.78
N GLU A 34 78.49 14.97 -18.59
CA GLU A 34 77.29 15.10 -17.74
C GLU A 34 77.58 14.76 -16.28
N LEU A 35 78.51 13.83 -16.00
CA LEU A 35 78.82 13.39 -14.63
C LEU A 35 79.72 14.37 -13.88
N ARG A 36 80.65 15.07 -14.55
CA ARG A 36 81.59 16.02 -13.92
C ARG A 36 80.91 17.06 -12.99
N PRO A 37 79.90 17.84 -13.43
CA PRO A 37 79.28 18.85 -12.57
C PRO A 37 78.54 18.24 -11.37
N ILE A 38 77.97 17.03 -11.53
CA ILE A 38 77.25 16.33 -10.47
C ILE A 38 78.24 15.87 -9.39
N LEU A 39 79.37 15.28 -9.79
CA LEU A 39 80.42 14.84 -8.87
C LEU A 39 81.07 16.02 -8.13
N GLU A 40 81.37 17.13 -8.81
CA GLU A 40 81.90 18.34 -8.17
C GLU A 40 80.95 18.92 -7.11
N THR A 41 79.65 18.95 -7.42
CA THR A 41 78.63 19.44 -6.50
C THR A 41 78.50 18.53 -5.28
N SER A 42 78.56 17.21 -5.50
CA SER A 42 78.50 16.19 -4.46
C SER A 42 79.70 16.30 -3.49
N MET A 43 80.90 16.48 -4.03
CA MET A 43 82.12 16.68 -3.23
C MET A 43 82.06 17.99 -2.41
N LYS A 44 81.59 19.09 -3.01
CA LYS A 44 81.40 20.37 -2.30
C LYS A 44 80.35 20.26 -1.19
N ALA A 45 79.20 19.65 -1.45
CA ALA A 45 78.16 19.44 -0.45
C ALA A 45 78.67 18.59 0.73
N ARG A 46 79.47 17.56 0.45
CA ARG A 46 80.09 16.71 1.48
C ARG A 46 81.05 17.50 2.37
N SER A 47 81.84 18.41 1.80
CA SER A 47 82.75 19.27 2.58
C SER A 47 82.01 20.23 3.52
N MET A 48 80.75 20.57 3.20
CA MET A 48 79.92 21.46 4.02
C MET A 48 79.12 20.72 5.11
N SER A 49 78.90 19.40 4.96
CA SER A 49 78.00 18.62 5.82
C SER A 49 78.63 18.12 7.12
N ALA A 50 79.91 18.42 7.41
CA ALA A 50 80.67 17.78 8.47
C ALA A 50 80.68 18.51 9.84
N ALA A 51 79.76 19.43 10.11
CA ALA A 51 79.63 20.03 11.44
C ALA A 51 78.46 19.40 12.20
N GLU A 52 78.72 18.30 12.90
CA GLU A 52 77.78 17.71 13.85
C GLU A 52 77.49 18.77 14.95
N PRO A 53 76.21 19.13 15.19
CA PRO A 53 75.88 20.23 16.10
C PRO A 53 76.33 19.88 17.53
N SER A 54 77.03 20.81 18.18
CA SER A 54 77.59 20.55 19.50
C SER A 54 76.51 20.10 20.50
N PRO A 55 76.81 19.20 21.44
CA PRO A 55 75.84 18.71 22.42
C PRO A 55 75.13 19.82 23.21
N GLU A 56 75.81 20.97 23.39
CA GLU A 56 75.23 22.17 24.03
C GLU A 56 74.19 22.89 23.17
N ALA A 57 74.35 22.90 21.84
CA ALA A 57 73.36 23.47 20.93
C ALA A 57 72.06 22.65 20.96
N ILE A 58 72.18 21.32 21.00
CA ILE A 58 71.03 20.39 21.11
C ILE A 58 70.31 20.58 22.44
N ARG A 59 71.04 20.68 23.56
CA ARG A 59 70.44 20.94 24.89
C ARG A 59 69.69 22.27 24.93
N ARG A 60 70.28 23.35 24.39
CA ARG A 60 69.62 24.66 24.29
C ARG A 60 68.39 24.62 23.40
N GLY A 61 68.44 23.89 22.29
CA GLY A 61 67.29 23.68 21.41
C GLY A 61 66.15 22.95 22.11
N ARG A 62 66.45 21.88 22.84
CA ARG A 62 65.47 21.10 23.60
C ARG A 62 64.84 21.90 24.74
N ALA A 63 65.63 22.71 25.44
CA ALA A 63 65.13 23.60 26.50
C ALA A 63 64.15 24.65 25.95
N ARG A 64 64.49 25.30 24.83
CA ARG A 64 63.61 26.27 24.15
C ARG A 64 62.32 25.63 23.63
N LEU A 65 62.40 24.41 23.10
CA LEU A 65 61.23 23.65 22.64
C LEU A 65 60.29 23.34 23.82
N MET A 66 60.83 22.88 24.95
CA MET A 66 60.07 22.56 26.16
C MET A 66 59.38 23.79 26.75
N GLN A 67 60.05 24.94 26.79
CA GLN A 67 59.46 26.20 27.25
C GLN A 67 58.30 26.64 26.36
N ARG A 68 58.48 26.59 25.03
CA ARG A 68 57.42 26.96 24.08
C ARG A 68 56.23 25.98 24.13
N ALA A 69 56.50 24.69 24.40
CA ALA A 69 55.46 23.69 24.62
C ALA A 69 54.70 23.92 25.94
N ALA A 70 55.37 24.43 26.98
CA ALA A 70 54.74 24.77 28.26
C ALA A 70 53.83 26.02 28.13
N GLU A 71 54.29 27.07 27.46
CA GLU A 71 53.50 28.29 27.18
C GLU A 71 52.25 28.00 26.33
N MET A 72 52.35 27.10 25.36
CA MET A 72 51.19 26.64 24.57
C MET A 72 50.21 25.79 25.39
N ARG A 73 50.66 25.15 26.49
CA ARG A 73 49.78 24.41 27.39
C ARG A 73 49.07 25.34 28.37
N GLU A 74 49.75 26.35 28.89
CA GLU A 74 49.12 27.36 29.76
C GLU A 74 48.06 28.19 29.03
N SER A 75 48.31 28.57 27.78
CA SER A 75 47.30 29.28 26.96
C SER A 75 46.13 28.40 26.49
N ARG A 76 46.24 27.07 26.62
CA ARG A 76 45.16 26.10 26.32
C ARG A 76 44.34 25.67 27.54
N VAL A 77 44.62 26.21 28.73
CA VAL A 77 43.72 26.05 29.88
C VAL A 77 42.54 27.02 29.72
N ALA A 78 41.72 26.77 28.70
CA ALA A 78 40.39 27.33 28.62
C ALA A 78 39.57 26.80 29.81
N PRO A 79 38.71 27.61 30.46
CA PRO A 79 37.88 27.13 31.55
C PRO A 79 37.02 25.98 31.02
N ARG A 80 37.09 24.83 31.68
CA ARG A 80 36.34 23.61 31.37
C ARG A 80 34.84 23.87 31.55
N LYS A 81 34.21 24.57 30.59
CA LYS A 81 32.76 24.57 30.44
C LYS A 81 32.38 23.13 30.13
N ARG A 82 31.64 22.49 31.05
CA ARG A 82 30.94 21.23 30.78
C ARG A 82 29.99 21.48 29.61
N VAL A 83 30.45 21.21 28.40
CA VAL A 83 29.58 21.00 27.25
C VAL A 83 28.88 19.68 27.51
N ILE A 84 27.69 19.77 28.11
CA ILE A 84 26.74 18.66 28.06
C ILE A 84 26.52 18.44 26.54
N PRO A 85 26.84 17.26 25.98
CA PRO A 85 26.66 17.00 24.56
C PRO A 85 25.22 17.33 24.19
N ALA A 86 25.02 18.04 23.09
CA ALA A 86 23.71 18.55 22.69
C ALA A 86 22.61 17.47 22.70
N PHE A 87 22.99 16.21 22.47
CA PHE A 87 22.12 15.04 22.55
C PHE A 87 21.58 14.76 23.96
N GLN A 88 22.36 14.98 25.03
CA GLN A 88 21.88 14.85 26.42
C GLN A 88 20.93 15.99 26.81
N ARG A 89 21.12 17.21 26.26
CA ARG A 89 20.17 18.31 26.46
C ARG A 89 18.86 18.06 25.70
N LEU A 90 18.95 17.54 24.49
CA LEU A 90 17.79 17.13 23.68
C LEU A 90 17.03 15.96 24.32
N ALA A 91 17.75 14.94 24.80
CA ALA A 91 17.16 13.81 25.49
C ALA A 91 16.46 14.22 26.79
N LEU A 92 17.04 15.16 27.56
CA LEU A 92 16.42 15.68 28.78
C LEU A 92 15.20 16.56 28.48
N SER A 93 15.25 17.40 27.43
CA SER A 93 14.06 18.17 27.01
C SER A 93 12.97 17.26 26.47
N PHE A 94 13.33 16.20 25.74
CA PHE A 94 12.38 15.22 25.22
C PHE A 94 11.79 14.37 26.35
N SER A 95 12.59 13.98 27.35
CA SER A 95 12.08 13.25 28.52
C SER A 95 11.18 14.10 29.39
N MET A 96 11.47 15.40 29.52
CA MET A 96 10.64 16.34 30.28
C MET A 96 9.33 16.67 29.54
N ALA A 97 9.38 16.85 28.22
CA ALA A 97 8.19 16.99 27.38
C ALA A 97 7.34 15.71 27.38
N ALA A 98 7.99 14.54 27.27
CA ALA A 98 7.31 13.25 27.39
C ALA A 98 6.69 13.08 28.78
N MET A 99 7.40 13.39 29.88
CA MET A 99 6.80 13.36 31.23
C MET A 99 5.63 14.34 31.37
N LEU A 100 5.71 15.53 30.77
CA LEU A 100 4.62 16.49 30.79
C LEU A 100 3.40 15.97 30.02
N LEU A 101 3.62 15.39 28.84
CA LEU A 101 2.58 14.75 28.02
C LEU A 101 2.00 13.51 28.72
N LEU A 102 2.84 12.69 29.36
CA LEU A 102 2.43 11.52 30.14
C LEU A 102 1.74 11.89 31.45
N SER A 103 2.05 13.05 32.05
CA SER A 103 1.32 13.56 33.22
C SER A 103 -0.09 14.07 32.86
N GLY A 104 -0.34 14.30 31.57
CA GLY A 104 -1.66 14.57 30.98
C GLY A 104 -2.31 13.31 30.41
N THR A 105 -2.37 12.22 31.18
CA THR A 105 -2.92 10.91 30.75
C THR A 105 -4.34 10.95 30.16
N GLY A 106 -5.08 12.05 30.28
CA GLY A 106 -6.41 12.22 29.70
C GLY A 106 -6.43 12.64 28.22
N LEU A 107 -5.35 13.19 27.66
CA LEU A 107 -5.40 13.80 26.32
C LEU A 107 -5.41 12.76 25.19
N VAL A 108 -4.68 11.64 25.34
CA VAL A 108 -4.62 10.60 24.30
C VAL A 108 -5.96 9.86 24.21
N GLY A 109 -6.57 9.52 25.35
CA GLY A 109 -7.89 8.90 25.39
C GLY A 109 -8.99 9.83 24.87
N ALA A 110 -8.97 11.11 25.26
CA ALA A 110 -9.93 12.10 24.77
C ALA A 110 -9.74 12.44 23.28
N SER A 111 -8.51 12.32 22.74
CA SER A 111 -8.28 12.53 21.31
C SER A 111 -8.86 11.43 20.43
N ALA A 112 -9.07 10.22 20.97
CA ALA A 112 -9.63 9.10 20.20
C ALA A 112 -11.07 9.38 19.75
N SER A 113 -11.85 10.10 20.56
CA SER A 113 -13.22 10.52 20.22
C SER A 113 -13.29 11.91 19.58
N ALA A 114 -12.17 12.53 19.23
CA ALA A 114 -12.19 13.88 18.67
C ALA A 114 -12.72 13.87 17.24
N LEU A 115 -13.62 14.82 16.94
CA LEU A 115 -14.20 15.02 15.61
C LEU A 115 -13.40 16.00 14.75
N PRO A 116 -13.51 15.94 13.41
CA PRO A 116 -12.92 16.95 12.54
C PRO A 116 -13.31 18.37 12.98
N GLY A 117 -12.34 19.29 12.98
CA GLY A 117 -12.51 20.66 13.48
C GLY A 117 -12.18 20.86 14.96
N GLU A 118 -12.02 19.78 15.74
CA GLU A 118 -11.63 19.89 17.14
C GLU A 118 -10.11 20.01 17.33
N ASN A 119 -9.70 20.68 18.42
CA ASN A 119 -8.28 20.94 18.71
C ASN A 119 -7.44 19.65 18.87
N LEU A 120 -8.07 18.55 19.34
CA LEU A 120 -7.39 17.27 19.51
C LEU A 120 -7.44 16.37 18.26
N TYR A 121 -8.18 16.75 17.22
CA TYR A 121 -8.29 15.95 16.00
C TYR A 121 -6.95 15.78 15.26
N PRO A 122 -6.09 16.82 15.13
CA PRO A 122 -4.76 16.63 14.58
C PRO A 122 -3.96 15.59 15.37
N VAL A 123 -4.15 15.51 16.69
CA VAL A 123 -3.50 14.50 17.54
C VAL A 123 -4.01 13.10 17.19
N LYS A 124 -5.33 12.91 17.03
CA LYS A 124 -5.94 11.65 16.55
C LYS A 124 -5.27 11.18 15.26
N ARG A 125 -5.23 12.05 14.24
CA ARG A 125 -4.62 11.76 12.93
C ARG A 125 -3.14 11.39 13.03
N THR A 126 -2.36 12.09 13.87
CA THR A 126 -0.94 11.74 14.07
C THR A 126 -0.76 10.39 14.74
N TRP A 127 -1.63 10.04 15.70
CA TRP A 127 -1.56 8.77 16.41
C TRP A 127 -1.88 7.59 15.49
N GLU A 128 -2.89 7.74 14.63
CA GLU A 128 -3.23 6.76 13.60
C GLU A 128 -2.08 6.51 12.63
N GLY A 129 -1.46 7.60 12.14
CA GLY A 129 -0.28 7.50 11.27
C GLY A 129 0.90 6.78 11.92
N LEU A 130 1.17 7.06 13.21
CA LEU A 130 2.21 6.35 13.96
C LEU A 130 1.88 4.86 14.13
N ARG A 131 0.61 4.52 14.38
CA ARG A 131 0.18 3.13 14.50
C ARG A 131 0.38 2.38 13.19
N LEU A 132 0.06 2.99 12.05
CA LEU A 132 0.33 2.42 10.72
C LEU A 132 1.82 2.23 10.44
N LEU A 133 2.67 3.18 10.85
CA LEU A 133 4.12 3.09 10.67
C LEU A 133 4.77 1.97 11.50
N LEU A 134 4.16 1.59 12.63
CA LEU A 134 4.66 0.55 13.52
C LEU A 134 4.19 -0.86 13.13
N ILE A 135 3.19 -0.97 12.24
CA ILE A 135 2.72 -2.25 11.73
C ILE A 135 3.52 -2.62 10.49
N PHE A 136 4.34 -3.67 10.63
CA PHE A 136 5.18 -4.18 9.55
C PHE A 136 4.49 -5.20 8.66
N ASP A 137 3.45 -5.87 9.17
CA ASP A 137 2.68 -6.83 8.40
C ASP A 137 1.70 -6.12 7.47
N GLN A 138 1.76 -6.45 6.18
CA GLN A 138 0.98 -5.73 5.16
C GLN A 138 -0.52 -6.01 5.29
N GLN A 139 -0.92 -7.23 5.65
CA GLN A 139 -2.34 -7.58 5.81
C GLN A 139 -2.94 -6.88 7.04
N ALA A 140 -2.27 -6.93 8.18
CA ALA A 140 -2.67 -6.23 9.40
C ALA A 140 -2.70 -4.71 9.20
N ARG A 141 -1.80 -4.17 8.38
CA ARG A 141 -1.80 -2.75 8.04
C ARG A 141 -3.04 -2.38 7.23
N THR A 142 -3.36 -3.14 6.17
CA THR A 142 -4.56 -2.90 5.35
C THR A 142 -5.84 -2.97 6.18
N LEU A 143 -5.97 -3.99 7.05
CA LEU A 143 -7.13 -4.08 7.95
C LEU A 143 -7.25 -2.88 8.90
N LEU A 144 -6.13 -2.31 9.35
CA LEU A 144 -6.15 -1.11 10.19
C LEU A 144 -6.47 0.16 9.39
N GLU A 145 -5.98 0.26 8.15
CA GLU A 145 -6.35 1.33 7.21
C GLU A 145 -7.87 1.31 6.98
N ASP A 146 -8.45 0.12 6.71
CA ASP A 146 -9.89 -0.06 6.56
C ASP A 146 -10.63 0.40 7.82
N GLN A 147 -10.17 -0.01 9.01
CA GLN A 147 -10.77 0.42 10.29
C GLN A 147 -10.78 1.95 10.42
N PHE A 148 -9.70 2.62 10.05
CA PHE A 148 -9.65 4.09 10.11
C PHE A 148 -10.57 4.76 9.10
N GLU A 149 -10.75 4.19 7.90
CA GLU A 149 -11.72 4.73 6.94
C GLU A 149 -13.17 4.56 7.42
N TYR A 150 -13.52 3.42 8.03
CA TYR A 150 -14.84 3.25 8.67
C TYR A 150 -15.07 4.25 9.79
N GLU A 151 -14.05 4.49 10.61
CA GLU A 151 -14.09 5.52 11.65
C GLU A 151 -14.27 6.92 11.06
N ARG A 152 -13.59 7.26 9.96
CA ARG A 152 -13.79 8.56 9.27
C ARG A 152 -15.22 8.74 8.82
N LEU A 153 -15.82 7.70 8.25
CA LEU A 153 -17.23 7.76 7.85
C LEU A 153 -18.16 7.92 9.06
N HIS A 154 -17.87 7.27 10.19
CA HIS A 154 -18.63 7.44 11.42
C HIS A 154 -18.57 8.88 11.93
N GLU A 155 -17.38 9.47 12.00
CA GLU A 155 -17.18 10.88 12.39
C GLU A 155 -17.95 11.85 11.47
N VAL A 156 -17.98 11.57 10.16
CA VAL A 156 -18.76 12.37 9.21
C VAL A 156 -20.25 12.31 9.55
N ASN A 157 -20.79 11.11 9.80
CA ASN A 157 -22.19 10.96 10.20
C ASN A 157 -22.48 11.71 11.52
N GLU A 158 -21.57 11.64 12.50
CA GLU A 158 -21.70 12.38 13.76
C GLU A 158 -21.75 13.90 13.54
N LEU A 159 -20.84 14.45 12.72
CA LEU A 159 -20.84 15.87 12.35
C LEU A 159 -22.15 16.31 11.67
N LEU A 160 -22.74 15.44 10.84
CA LEU A 160 -24.00 15.71 10.15
C LEU A 160 -25.19 15.69 11.11
N VAL A 161 -25.22 14.73 12.06
CA VAL A 161 -26.22 14.65 13.12
C VAL A 161 -26.14 15.86 14.05
N GLU A 162 -24.93 16.31 14.38
CA GLU A 162 -24.71 17.51 15.19
C GLU A 162 -24.93 18.83 14.42
N GLY A 163 -25.09 18.78 13.10
CA GLY A 163 -25.24 19.94 12.24
C GLY A 163 -24.01 20.86 12.20
N ARG A 164 -22.82 20.29 12.41
CA ARG A 164 -21.54 21.03 12.43
C ARG A 164 -21.09 21.38 11.01
N HIS A 165 -20.35 22.49 10.90
CA HIS A 165 -19.83 23.00 9.63
C HIS A 165 -18.31 22.84 9.57
N GLU A 166 -17.85 21.65 9.21
CA GLU A 166 -16.44 21.30 9.26
C GLU A 166 -15.96 20.81 7.90
N THR A 167 -14.68 21.05 7.60
CA THR A 167 -14.06 20.53 6.39
C THR A 167 -13.58 19.10 6.65
N ILE A 168 -14.00 18.18 5.80
CA ILE A 168 -13.77 16.74 5.93
C ILE A 168 -13.16 16.15 4.66
N GLN A 169 -12.52 15.00 4.81
CA GLN A 169 -12.08 14.16 3.71
C GLN A 169 -12.29 12.70 4.11
N PHE A 170 -12.93 11.91 3.25
CA PHE A 170 -13.14 10.48 3.46
C PHE A 170 -13.32 9.75 2.12
N ALA A 171 -13.07 8.45 2.12
CA ALA A 171 -13.32 7.57 0.99
C ALA A 171 -14.66 6.84 1.14
N GLY A 172 -15.29 6.49 0.02
CA GLY A 172 -16.58 5.79 0.02
C GLY A 172 -17.04 5.38 -1.38
N VAL A 173 -18.20 4.73 -1.44
CA VAL A 173 -18.86 4.30 -2.67
C VAL A 173 -19.84 5.37 -3.12
N PHE A 174 -19.67 5.87 -4.33
CA PHE A 174 -20.59 6.81 -4.94
C PHE A 174 -21.87 6.11 -5.41
N MET A 175 -23.02 6.67 -5.07
CA MET A 175 -24.34 6.23 -5.53
C MET A 175 -25.21 7.43 -5.87
N GLN A 176 -25.92 7.37 -6.99
CA GLN A 176 -26.99 8.31 -7.32
C GLN A 176 -28.33 7.56 -7.34
N VAL A 177 -29.27 8.03 -6.53
CA VAL A 177 -30.61 7.46 -6.38
C VAL A 177 -31.63 8.59 -6.46
N ASN A 178 -32.62 8.50 -7.35
CA ASN A 178 -33.67 9.50 -7.53
C ASN A 178 -33.15 10.94 -7.70
N GLY A 179 -31.98 11.12 -8.34
CA GLY A 179 -31.34 12.41 -8.55
C GLY A 179 -30.60 12.99 -7.33
N VAL A 180 -30.59 12.29 -6.20
CA VAL A 180 -29.78 12.63 -5.02
C VAL A 180 -28.48 11.82 -5.06
N ASN A 181 -27.36 12.47 -4.73
CA ASN A 181 -26.06 11.81 -4.70
C ASN A 181 -25.70 11.44 -3.27
N PHE A 182 -25.08 10.28 -3.12
CA PHE A 182 -24.62 9.73 -1.87
C PHE A 182 -23.19 9.23 -2.01
N VAL A 183 -22.44 9.32 -0.93
CA VAL A 183 -21.15 8.64 -0.78
C VAL A 183 -21.24 7.78 0.47
N SER A 184 -21.38 6.47 0.31
CA SER A 184 -21.52 5.51 1.40
C SER A 184 -22.64 5.89 2.39
N GLY A 185 -23.82 6.20 1.86
CA GLY A 185 -24.98 6.62 2.64
C GLY A 185 -25.00 8.10 3.03
N VAL A 186 -23.90 8.83 2.89
CA VAL A 186 -23.83 10.25 3.23
C VAL A 186 -24.38 11.11 2.08
N PRO A 187 -25.45 11.91 2.29
CA PRO A 187 -25.98 12.79 1.26
C PRO A 187 -24.93 13.83 0.83
N ALA A 188 -24.78 14.03 -0.47
CA ALA A 188 -23.76 14.91 -1.03
C ALA A 188 -24.29 15.81 -2.15
N ILE A 189 -23.83 17.07 -2.14
CA ILE A 189 -24.06 18.05 -3.20
C ILE A 189 -22.76 18.19 -4.00
N LEU A 190 -22.83 17.87 -5.29
CA LEU A 190 -21.72 18.00 -6.22
C LEU A 190 -21.68 19.41 -6.83
N PRO A 191 -20.48 19.96 -7.12
CA PRO A 191 -20.38 21.19 -7.88
C PRO A 191 -20.82 20.97 -9.34
N ALA A 192 -21.45 21.98 -9.95
CA ALA A 192 -22.13 21.87 -11.24
C ALA A 192 -21.27 21.41 -12.43
N ASN A 193 -19.94 21.51 -12.33
CA ASN A 193 -19.00 21.16 -13.41
C ASN A 193 -18.26 19.83 -13.15
N LEU A 194 -18.64 19.07 -12.12
CA LEU A 194 -17.99 17.80 -11.83
C LEU A 194 -18.59 16.69 -12.71
N GLN A 195 -17.72 15.86 -13.30
CA GLN A 195 -18.17 14.63 -13.94
C GLN A 195 -18.67 13.65 -12.86
N ILE A 196 -19.92 13.23 -13.01
CA ILE A 196 -20.57 12.33 -12.06
C ILE A 196 -19.97 10.91 -12.24
N PRO A 197 -19.47 10.26 -11.18
CA PRO A 197 -19.01 8.87 -11.24
C PRO A 197 -20.15 7.89 -11.54
N ALA A 198 -19.81 6.68 -11.99
CA ALA A 198 -20.79 5.61 -12.08
C ALA A 198 -21.24 5.15 -10.67
N ASN A 199 -22.47 4.66 -10.57
CA ASN A 199 -22.95 4.03 -9.34
C ASN A 199 -22.06 2.83 -8.98
N GLY A 200 -21.68 2.73 -7.71
CA GLY A 200 -20.75 1.72 -7.21
C GLY A 200 -19.27 2.10 -7.30
N ALA A 201 -18.93 3.26 -7.88
CA ALA A 201 -17.53 3.68 -7.99
C ALA A 201 -16.93 4.06 -6.63
N ALA A 202 -15.75 3.54 -6.33
CA ALA A 202 -14.96 3.97 -5.17
C ALA A 202 -14.40 5.38 -5.44
N VAL A 203 -14.62 6.30 -4.51
CA VAL A 203 -14.20 7.70 -4.61
C VAL A 203 -13.59 8.18 -3.30
N ILE A 204 -12.69 9.14 -3.39
CA ILE A 204 -12.28 9.97 -2.25
C ILE A 204 -12.83 11.38 -2.45
N ILE A 205 -13.46 11.91 -1.41
CA ILE A 205 -14.04 13.24 -1.45
C ILE A 205 -13.42 14.16 -0.42
N THR A 206 -13.39 15.45 -0.73
CA THR A 206 -13.14 16.52 0.23
C THR A 206 -14.29 17.48 0.13
N GLY A 207 -14.86 17.87 1.26
CA GLY A 207 -16.08 18.65 1.30
C GLY A 207 -16.29 19.31 2.65
N ARG A 208 -17.42 19.99 2.78
CA ARG A 208 -17.83 20.64 4.02
C ARG A 208 -19.20 20.14 4.45
N THR A 209 -19.30 19.72 5.72
CA THR A 209 -20.59 19.37 6.32
C THR A 209 -21.43 20.63 6.55
N ASN A 210 -22.75 20.50 6.62
CA ASN A 210 -23.66 21.60 6.93
C ASN A 210 -24.76 21.18 7.91
N ALA A 211 -25.50 22.17 8.42
CA ALA A 211 -26.60 21.93 9.36
C ALA A 211 -27.81 21.19 8.76
N GLN A 212 -27.86 21.04 7.43
CA GLN A 212 -28.89 20.30 6.73
C GLN A 212 -28.59 18.79 6.65
N GLY A 213 -27.47 18.33 7.24
CA GLY A 213 -27.08 16.92 7.21
C GLY A 213 -26.55 16.48 5.84
N VAL A 214 -26.01 17.41 5.05
CA VAL A 214 -25.46 17.15 3.71
C VAL A 214 -23.99 17.57 3.64
N VAL A 215 -23.21 16.90 2.79
CA VAL A 215 -21.84 17.28 2.47
C VAL A 215 -21.79 18.07 1.16
N GLU A 216 -21.33 19.32 1.23
CA GLU A 216 -20.99 20.14 0.06
C GLU A 216 -19.61 19.71 -0.46
N ILE A 217 -19.56 19.00 -1.57
CA ILE A 217 -18.30 18.49 -2.13
C ILE A 217 -17.49 19.64 -2.75
N ILE A 218 -16.24 19.76 -2.32
CA ILE A 218 -15.23 20.67 -2.89
C ILE A 218 -14.46 19.95 -4.01
N SER A 219 -14.06 18.70 -3.77
CA SER A 219 -13.41 17.84 -4.76
C SER A 219 -13.84 16.39 -4.59
N LEU A 220 -13.99 15.69 -5.69
CA LEU A 220 -14.25 14.25 -5.73
C LEU A 220 -13.34 13.64 -6.79
N ASN A 221 -12.62 12.60 -6.39
CA ASN A 221 -11.66 11.91 -7.24
C ASN A 221 -11.97 10.41 -7.20
N PRO A 222 -12.10 9.73 -8.35
CA PRO A 222 -12.23 8.28 -8.37
C PRO A 222 -10.95 7.62 -7.86
N LEU A 223 -11.12 6.54 -7.10
CA LEU A 223 -10.03 5.66 -6.66
C LEU A 223 -9.83 4.53 -7.69
N PRO A 224 -8.65 3.89 -7.71
CA PRO A 224 -8.40 2.74 -8.59
C PRO A 224 -9.40 1.60 -8.38
N ASP A 225 -9.70 0.87 -9.44
CA ASP A 225 -10.54 -0.34 -9.37
C ASP A 225 -9.96 -1.34 -8.35
N GLY A 226 -10.83 -1.93 -7.53
CA GLY A 226 -10.43 -2.84 -6.44
C GLY A 226 -10.02 -2.14 -5.13
N SER A 227 -10.14 -0.80 -5.05
CA SER A 227 -9.97 -0.10 -3.77
C SER A 227 -11.08 -0.50 -2.78
N VAL A 228 -10.69 -0.93 -1.59
CA VAL A 228 -11.63 -1.18 -0.48
C VAL A 228 -11.97 0.15 0.16
N VAL A 229 -13.26 0.47 0.23
CA VAL A 229 -13.78 1.69 0.86
C VAL A 229 -14.98 1.35 1.75
N PRO A 230 -15.26 2.14 2.80
CA PRO A 230 -16.42 1.93 3.65
C PRO A 230 -17.71 2.00 2.83
N VAL A 231 -18.63 1.04 2.99
CA VAL A 231 -19.94 1.05 2.32
C VAL A 231 -20.96 1.97 3.02
N GLY A 232 -20.71 2.27 4.30
CA GLY A 232 -21.51 3.18 5.12
C GLY A 232 -22.95 2.74 5.37
N ASN A 233 -23.80 3.70 5.74
CA ASN A 233 -25.19 3.41 6.12
C ASN A 233 -26.05 3.16 4.86
N PRO A 234 -27.05 2.26 4.92
CA PRO A 234 -27.97 2.05 3.82
C PRO A 234 -28.70 3.34 3.44
N ILE A 235 -28.89 3.57 2.14
CA ILE A 235 -29.67 4.70 1.62
C ILE A 235 -31.14 4.27 1.61
N GLU A 236 -32.01 5.01 2.27
CA GLU A 236 -33.45 4.82 2.20
C GLU A 236 -33.98 5.28 0.84
N VAL A 237 -34.65 4.39 0.10
CA VAL A 237 -35.28 4.71 -1.18
C VAL A 237 -36.78 4.50 -1.01
N GLU A 238 -37.55 5.59 -0.98
CA GLU A 238 -39.01 5.50 -1.10
C GLU A 238 -39.35 5.05 -2.52
N LEU A 239 -39.87 3.83 -2.63
CA LEU A 239 -40.45 3.33 -3.87
C LEU A 239 -41.84 3.96 -4.01
N GLU A 240 -42.04 4.76 -5.05
CA GLU A 240 -43.38 5.22 -5.43
C GLU A 240 -44.22 3.98 -5.80
N ASN A 241 -45.11 3.57 -4.89
CA ASN A 241 -46.06 2.50 -5.15
C ASN A 241 -47.04 2.95 -6.24
N GLU A 242 -46.79 2.57 -7.49
CA GLU A 242 -47.84 2.51 -8.51
C GLU A 242 -48.77 1.34 -8.18
N THR A 243 -49.84 1.57 -7.42
CA THR A 243 -51.12 0.91 -7.69
C THR A 243 -52.30 1.63 -7.05
N ASN A 244 -53.04 2.32 -7.91
CA ASN A 244 -54.48 2.54 -7.77
C ASN A 244 -55.17 1.19 -7.56
N SER A 245 -55.98 1.06 -6.51
CA SER A 245 -57.27 0.37 -6.55
C SER A 245 -58.07 0.77 -5.31
N ASN A 246 -59.12 1.55 -5.58
CA ASN A 246 -60.25 1.71 -4.68
C ASN A 246 -60.77 0.33 -4.29
N ASP A 247 -60.99 0.08 -3.00
CA ASP A 247 -62.18 -0.62 -2.54
C ASP A 247 -62.55 -0.13 -1.15
N ASN A 248 -63.82 0.25 -1.05
CA ASN A 248 -64.48 0.80 0.12
C ASN A 248 -65.54 -0.22 0.53
N GLU A 249 -65.42 -0.77 1.74
CA GLU A 249 -66.45 -1.46 2.55
C GLU A 249 -65.70 -2.06 3.76
N GLY A 250 -66.09 -2.00 5.03
CA GLY A 250 -67.30 -1.56 5.71
C GLY A 250 -67.07 -1.66 7.23
N VAL A 251 -67.99 -1.05 7.97
CA VAL A 251 -68.12 -0.84 9.42
C VAL A 251 -68.06 -2.13 10.27
N GLU A 252 -67.46 -2.12 11.48
CA GLU A 252 -68.18 -2.19 12.79
C GLU A 252 -67.26 -2.22 14.05
N ASN A 253 -67.86 -1.80 15.18
CA ASN A 253 -67.27 -1.41 16.45
C ASN A 253 -66.80 -2.57 17.37
N GLY A 254 -65.80 -2.29 18.22
CA GLY A 254 -65.51 -3.08 19.42
C GLY A 254 -64.69 -2.29 20.44
N ALA A 255 -65.37 -1.67 21.40
CA ALA A 255 -64.72 -1.03 22.55
C ALA A 255 -64.24 -2.09 23.55
N SER A 256 -62.99 -1.98 24.00
CA SER A 256 -62.57 -2.38 25.34
C SER A 256 -61.34 -1.59 25.74
N ASN A 257 -61.45 -0.97 26.91
CA ASN A 257 -60.49 -0.12 27.57
C ASN A 257 -59.73 -1.02 28.55
N ASP A 258 -58.42 -1.20 28.39
CA ASP A 258 -57.56 -1.60 29.52
C ASP A 258 -56.15 -1.01 29.34
N ASN A 259 -55.77 -0.19 30.32
CA ASN A 259 -54.47 0.45 30.44
C ASN A 259 -53.54 -0.53 31.17
N GLY A 260 -52.69 -1.21 30.42
CA GLY A 260 -51.56 -1.97 30.95
C GLY A 260 -50.33 -1.70 30.11
N ASN A 261 -49.45 -0.82 30.60
CA ASN A 261 -48.16 -0.51 30.00
C ASN A 261 -47.36 -1.79 29.71
N ASN A 262 -47.34 -2.19 28.45
CA ASN A 262 -46.30 -3.05 27.90
C ASN A 262 -45.68 -2.28 26.75
N VAL A 263 -44.62 -1.51 27.04
CA VAL A 263 -43.76 -0.94 26.00
C VAL A 263 -42.99 -2.14 25.44
N LEU A 264 -43.62 -2.85 24.50
CA LEU A 264 -42.90 -3.71 23.58
C LEU A 264 -41.91 -2.79 22.86
N ALA A 265 -40.62 -3.05 23.04
CA ALA A 265 -39.60 -2.48 22.17
C ALA A 265 -40.06 -2.73 20.72
N PRO A 266 -40.08 -1.71 19.86
CA PRO A 266 -40.51 -1.90 18.48
C PRO A 266 -39.58 -2.96 17.88
N VAL A 267 -40.14 -4.13 17.55
CA VAL A 267 -39.44 -5.11 16.73
C VAL A 267 -39.25 -4.41 15.40
N ALA A 268 -38.03 -3.95 15.14
CA ALA A 268 -37.67 -3.37 13.86
C ALA A 268 -38.02 -4.39 12.78
N THR A 269 -39.04 -4.10 11.98
CA THR A 269 -39.39 -4.91 10.83
C THR A 269 -38.21 -4.86 9.86
N PRO A 270 -37.56 -6.00 9.53
CA PRO A 270 -36.44 -5.99 8.62
C PRO A 270 -36.89 -5.43 7.28
N GLN A 271 -36.21 -4.40 6.81
CA GLN A 271 -36.48 -3.80 5.51
C GLN A 271 -35.73 -4.57 4.43
N TYR A 272 -36.46 -4.95 3.38
CA TYR A 272 -35.94 -5.78 2.29
C TYR A 272 -35.43 -4.90 1.13
N TYR A 273 -34.30 -5.30 0.57
CA TYR A 273 -33.58 -4.70 -0.55
C TYR A 273 -33.50 -5.72 -1.68
N ALA A 274 -33.54 -5.26 -2.94
CA ALA A 274 -33.33 -6.07 -4.12
C ALA A 274 -32.09 -5.59 -4.87
N MET A 275 -31.25 -6.50 -5.36
CA MET A 275 -30.11 -6.18 -6.20
C MET A 275 -29.88 -7.25 -7.27
N GLU A 276 -29.54 -6.82 -8.48
CA GLU A 276 -29.12 -7.70 -9.56
C GLU A 276 -27.59 -7.81 -9.59
N GLY A 277 -27.09 -9.01 -9.90
CA GLY A 277 -25.66 -9.22 -10.03
C GLY A 277 -25.31 -10.56 -10.64
N THR A 278 -24.00 -10.83 -10.71
CA THR A 278 -23.48 -12.13 -11.12
C THR A 278 -23.04 -12.93 -9.91
N LEU A 279 -23.48 -14.18 -9.81
CA LEU A 279 -23.06 -15.10 -8.76
C LEU A 279 -21.62 -15.55 -9.03
N GLN A 280 -20.66 -15.06 -8.26
CA GLN A 280 -19.23 -15.36 -8.45
C GLN A 280 -18.80 -16.60 -7.67
N ALA A 281 -19.34 -16.79 -6.47
CA ALA A 281 -19.07 -17.96 -5.64
C ALA A 281 -20.33 -18.36 -4.85
N MET A 282 -20.44 -19.65 -4.55
CA MET A 282 -21.54 -20.21 -3.78
C MET A 282 -21.02 -21.31 -2.86
N SER A 283 -21.44 -21.25 -1.60
CA SER A 283 -21.25 -22.29 -0.60
C SER A 283 -22.61 -22.70 -0.03
N SER A 284 -22.62 -23.60 0.95
CA SER A 284 -23.85 -23.97 1.65
C SER A 284 -24.40 -22.87 2.57
N THR A 285 -23.59 -21.86 2.92
CA THR A 285 -23.93 -20.84 3.93
C THR A 285 -23.77 -19.41 3.42
N THR A 286 -23.13 -19.21 2.27
CA THR A 286 -22.84 -17.90 1.68
C THR A 286 -22.94 -17.93 0.16
N LEU A 287 -23.33 -16.80 -0.41
CA LEU A 287 -23.24 -16.51 -1.84
C LEU A 287 -22.38 -15.25 -2.01
N VAL A 288 -21.68 -15.12 -3.12
CA VAL A 288 -20.95 -13.90 -3.47
C VAL A 288 -21.54 -13.35 -4.75
N VAL A 289 -22.14 -12.16 -4.67
CA VAL A 289 -22.83 -11.47 -5.77
C VAL A 289 -22.23 -10.08 -5.91
N ASN A 290 -21.62 -9.77 -7.06
CA ASN A 290 -20.88 -8.52 -7.29
C ASN A 290 -19.83 -8.24 -6.18
N ASP A 291 -19.06 -9.27 -5.80
CA ASP A 291 -18.06 -9.27 -4.74
C ASP A 291 -18.61 -9.01 -3.31
N LEU A 292 -19.92 -8.84 -3.16
CA LEU A 292 -20.60 -8.78 -1.87
C LEU A 292 -20.89 -10.20 -1.36
N THR A 293 -20.39 -10.52 -0.16
CA THR A 293 -20.78 -11.75 0.54
C THR A 293 -22.16 -11.59 1.15
N VAL A 294 -23.07 -12.45 0.73
CA VAL A 294 -24.46 -12.48 1.21
C VAL A 294 -24.78 -13.83 1.85
N TYR A 295 -25.71 -13.83 2.80
CA TYR A 295 -26.00 -14.96 3.68
C TYR A 295 -27.46 -15.38 3.49
N PRO A 296 -27.74 -16.44 2.72
CA PRO A 296 -29.10 -16.94 2.60
C PRO A 296 -29.60 -17.49 3.94
N ASP A 297 -30.75 -17.01 4.40
CA ASP A 297 -31.45 -17.52 5.59
C ASP A 297 -32.89 -17.87 5.22
N ASN A 298 -33.18 -19.16 5.15
CA ASN A 298 -34.45 -19.70 4.64
C ASN A 298 -34.87 -19.08 3.29
N ALA A 299 -33.87 -18.74 2.45
CA ALA A 299 -34.08 -18.05 1.19
C ALA A 299 -34.89 -18.91 0.22
N ARG A 300 -35.92 -18.31 -0.39
CA ARG A 300 -36.63 -18.91 -1.52
C ARG A 300 -35.77 -18.78 -2.77
N ILE A 301 -35.32 -19.90 -3.32
CA ILE A 301 -34.49 -19.93 -4.53
C ILE A 301 -35.36 -20.34 -5.71
N GLU A 302 -35.47 -19.45 -6.69
CA GLU A 302 -36.16 -19.68 -7.95
C GLU A 302 -35.15 -19.82 -9.08
N GLY A 303 -35.12 -21.00 -9.71
CA GLY A 303 -34.14 -21.34 -10.75
C GLY A 303 -32.89 -22.04 -10.22
N GLU A 304 -31.99 -22.41 -11.14
CA GLU A 304 -30.74 -23.09 -10.81
C GLU A 304 -29.62 -22.05 -10.59
N LEU A 305 -28.90 -22.17 -9.48
CA LEU A 305 -27.76 -21.32 -9.14
C LEU A 305 -26.46 -21.98 -9.58
N CYS A 306 -25.63 -21.23 -10.28
CA CYS A 306 -24.28 -21.65 -10.68
C CYS A 306 -23.39 -20.42 -10.78
N THR A 307 -22.09 -20.63 -10.62
CA THR A 307 -21.11 -19.56 -10.78
C THR A 307 -21.17 -18.99 -12.20
N GLY A 308 -21.20 -17.66 -12.31
CA GLY A 308 -21.42 -16.91 -13.55
C GLY A 308 -22.88 -16.61 -13.89
N ALA A 309 -23.87 -17.18 -13.18
CA ALA A 309 -25.29 -16.88 -13.43
C ALA A 309 -25.64 -15.44 -13.04
N ARG A 310 -26.49 -14.79 -13.83
CA ARG A 310 -27.15 -13.55 -13.43
C ARG A 310 -28.29 -13.87 -12.47
N VAL A 311 -28.27 -13.22 -11.32
CA VAL A 311 -29.23 -13.44 -10.23
C VAL A 311 -29.77 -12.10 -9.75
N GLU A 312 -31.04 -12.09 -9.38
CA GLU A 312 -31.68 -11.04 -8.61
C GLU A 312 -31.86 -11.56 -7.19
N ILE A 313 -31.28 -10.87 -6.20
CA ILE A 313 -31.39 -11.28 -4.79
C ILE A 313 -32.22 -10.26 -4.02
N LYS A 314 -33.08 -10.74 -3.13
CA LYS A 314 -33.80 -9.92 -2.16
C LYS A 314 -33.49 -10.34 -0.74
N GLY A 315 -33.23 -9.37 0.13
CA GLY A 315 -32.78 -9.63 1.49
C GLY A 315 -32.76 -8.38 2.36
N TYR A 316 -32.39 -8.52 3.62
CA TYR A 316 -32.28 -7.40 4.56
C TYR A 316 -30.88 -7.39 5.19
N PHE A 317 -30.39 -6.22 5.59
CA PHE A 317 -29.19 -6.15 6.41
C PHE A 317 -29.54 -6.43 7.87
N ALA A 318 -28.88 -7.41 8.48
CA ALA A 318 -28.94 -7.64 9.91
C ALA A 318 -28.19 -6.52 10.65
N VAL A 319 -28.45 -6.39 11.96
CA VAL A 319 -27.85 -5.37 12.84
C VAL A 319 -26.31 -5.44 12.89
N ASP A 320 -25.74 -6.61 12.56
CA ASP A 320 -24.30 -6.86 12.48
C ASP A 320 -23.69 -6.51 11.10
N GLY A 321 -24.49 -5.96 10.19
CA GLY A 321 -24.05 -5.53 8.86
C GLY A 321 -24.03 -6.64 7.80
N ARG A 322 -24.42 -7.87 8.14
CA ARG A 322 -24.52 -8.95 7.14
C ARG A 322 -25.77 -8.81 6.29
N PHE A 323 -25.66 -9.04 4.98
CA PHE A 323 -26.82 -9.09 4.09
C PHE A 323 -27.48 -10.46 4.14
N ILE A 324 -28.64 -10.55 4.78
CA ILE A 324 -29.45 -11.77 4.91
C ILE A 324 -30.41 -11.88 3.73
N VAL A 325 -30.18 -12.87 2.88
CA VAL A 325 -30.99 -13.07 1.66
C VAL A 325 -32.19 -13.95 1.99
N THR A 326 -33.37 -13.52 1.54
CA THR A 326 -34.64 -14.24 1.69
C THR A 326 -35.24 -14.70 0.37
N GLU A 327 -34.80 -14.14 -0.76
CA GLU A 327 -35.19 -14.59 -2.10
C GLU A 327 -34.00 -14.49 -3.06
N VAL A 328 -33.83 -15.49 -3.93
CA VAL A 328 -32.83 -15.48 -5.01
C VAL A 328 -33.54 -15.97 -6.27
N GLU A 329 -33.60 -15.14 -7.30
CA GLU A 329 -34.13 -15.50 -8.61
C GLU A 329 -33.00 -15.55 -9.63
N SER A 330 -32.78 -16.72 -10.24
CA SER A 330 -31.81 -16.89 -11.32
C SER A 330 -32.43 -16.45 -12.65
N LYS A 331 -31.85 -15.42 -13.28
CA LYS A 331 -32.27 -14.91 -14.61
C LYS A 331 -31.52 -15.61 -15.76
N GLY A 332 -30.71 -16.63 -15.46
CA GLY A 332 -29.90 -17.35 -16.44
C GLY A 332 -30.01 -18.86 -16.32
N SER A 333 -29.74 -19.57 -17.41
CA SER A 333 -29.60 -21.03 -17.41
C SER A 333 -28.16 -21.41 -17.07
N CYS A 334 -27.99 -22.37 -16.16
CA CYS A 334 -26.67 -22.92 -15.89
C CYS A 334 -26.11 -23.62 -17.13
N PRO A 335 -24.79 -23.49 -17.41
CA PRO A 335 -24.16 -24.29 -18.44
C PRO A 335 -24.39 -25.76 -18.11
N THR A 336 -25.09 -26.48 -18.99
CA THR A 336 -25.28 -27.91 -18.83
C THR A 336 -23.92 -28.58 -19.00
N GLY A 337 -23.28 -28.90 -17.87
CA GLY A 337 -22.13 -29.78 -17.83
C GLY A 337 -22.56 -31.14 -18.37
N ASN A 338 -22.26 -31.38 -19.64
CA ASN A 338 -22.26 -32.70 -20.24
C ASN A 338 -21.38 -33.59 -19.35
N ARG A 339 -21.99 -34.54 -18.63
CA ARG A 339 -21.25 -35.61 -17.96
C ARG A 339 -20.76 -36.58 -19.04
N ASP A 340 -19.73 -36.19 -19.80
CA ASP A 340 -18.97 -37.14 -20.58
C ASP A 340 -17.80 -37.65 -19.76
N THR A 341 -18.08 -38.73 -19.03
CA THR A 341 -17.10 -39.80 -18.82
C THR A 341 -16.68 -40.33 -20.19
N GLY A 342 -15.55 -39.90 -20.73
CA GLY A 342 -15.12 -40.44 -22.01
C GLY A 342 -13.91 -39.75 -22.64
N ASN A 343 -12.75 -40.33 -22.39
CA ASN A 343 -11.62 -40.38 -23.30
C ASN A 343 -11.99 -40.25 -24.79
N GLY A 344 -11.33 -39.34 -25.52
CA GLY A 344 -11.36 -39.31 -26.99
C GLY A 344 -11.32 -37.89 -27.54
N GLY A 345 -10.17 -37.48 -28.07
CA GLY A 345 -10.03 -36.20 -28.75
C GLY A 345 -10.93 -36.10 -29.98
N SER A 346 -11.29 -34.86 -30.34
CA SER A 346 -11.23 -34.34 -31.71
C SER A 346 -11.79 -32.93 -31.73
N SER A 347 -11.00 -32.04 -32.29
CA SER A 347 -11.43 -30.77 -32.87
C SER A 347 -12.66 -30.94 -33.75
N SER A 348 -13.67 -30.09 -33.58
CA SER A 348 -14.40 -29.55 -34.74
C SER A 348 -15.19 -28.31 -34.36
N ASN A 349 -14.75 -27.21 -34.96
CA ASN A 349 -15.51 -26.02 -35.29
C ASN A 349 -16.80 -26.44 -36.02
N SER A 350 -17.97 -25.89 -35.68
CA SER A 350 -19.08 -25.68 -36.62
C SER A 350 -20.23 -24.87 -36.03
N ASN A 351 -20.52 -23.82 -36.78
CA ASN A 351 -21.62 -22.88 -36.77
C ASN A 351 -23.00 -23.55 -37.00
N SER A 352 -24.03 -23.11 -36.28
CA SER A 352 -25.45 -23.15 -36.69
C SER A 352 -26.19 -22.08 -35.87
N GLY A 353 -26.93 -21.11 -36.40
CA GLY A 353 -27.71 -21.08 -37.62
C GLY A 353 -29.18 -21.29 -37.26
N SER A 354 -29.91 -20.22 -36.97
CA SER A 354 -31.37 -20.23 -36.93
C SER A 354 -31.92 -19.06 -37.74
N ASN A 355 -32.66 -19.45 -38.78
CA ASN A 355 -33.41 -18.63 -39.70
C ASN A 355 -34.51 -17.84 -38.99
N ASP A 356 -34.76 -16.61 -39.45
CA ASP A 356 -36.14 -16.15 -39.61
C ASP A 356 -36.30 -15.40 -40.93
N SER A 357 -37.30 -15.84 -41.68
CA SER A 357 -37.61 -15.42 -43.04
C SER A 357 -38.44 -14.14 -43.04
N SER A 358 -38.02 -13.14 -43.81
CA SER A 358 -38.97 -12.25 -44.49
C SER A 358 -38.40 -11.82 -45.84
N ASP A 359 -39.19 -12.10 -46.87
CA ASP A 359 -38.95 -11.75 -48.27
C ASP A 359 -38.75 -10.25 -48.47
N SER A 360 -37.78 -9.88 -49.30
CA SER A 360 -38.02 -9.05 -50.49
C SER A 360 -36.77 -8.98 -51.37
N ASN A 361 -36.99 -9.23 -52.66
CA ASN A 361 -36.06 -9.14 -53.77
C ASN A 361 -35.22 -7.85 -53.77
N ASP A 362 -33.94 -7.96 -54.17
CA ASP A 362 -33.53 -7.39 -55.45
C ASP A 362 -32.15 -7.89 -55.91
N ASN A 363 -32.07 -8.05 -57.24
CA ASN A 363 -30.92 -8.48 -58.02
C ASN A 363 -29.72 -7.52 -57.92
N SER A 364 -28.51 -8.08 -57.95
CA SER A 364 -27.53 -7.74 -58.99
C SER A 364 -26.28 -8.62 -58.92
N ASN A 365 -25.98 -9.25 -60.06
CA ASN A 365 -24.70 -9.84 -60.46
C ASN A 365 -23.49 -8.97 -60.11
N SER A 366 -22.38 -9.61 -59.76
CA SER A 366 -21.15 -9.50 -60.57
C SER A 366 -20.08 -10.50 -60.11
N ASP A 367 -19.42 -11.03 -61.13
CA ASP A 367 -18.42 -12.07 -61.18
C ASP A 367 -17.04 -11.72 -60.58
N ASP A 368 -16.17 -12.74 -60.67
CA ASP A 368 -14.70 -12.73 -60.74
C ASP A 368 -13.94 -12.97 -59.43
N GLN A 369 -13.44 -14.18 -59.17
CA GLN A 369 -12.33 -14.95 -59.79
C GLN A 369 -10.97 -14.70 -59.12
N ASN A 370 -10.37 -15.83 -58.69
CA ASN A 370 -8.92 -16.13 -58.61
C ASN A 370 -8.03 -15.27 -57.68
N SER A 371 -6.93 -15.74 -57.12
CA SER A 371 -6.31 -17.06 -56.87
C SER A 371 -4.97 -16.75 -56.19
N SER A 372 -4.43 -17.72 -55.45
CA SER A 372 -2.98 -18.01 -55.27
C SER A 372 -2.09 -16.92 -54.61
N SER A 373 -1.10 -17.20 -53.78
CA SER A 373 -0.50 -18.42 -53.22
C SER A 373 0.69 -17.98 -52.31
N ASP A 374 1.21 -18.92 -51.51
CA ASP A 374 2.62 -19.01 -51.04
C ASP A 374 3.10 -17.97 -49.98
N ASP A 375 3.99 -18.22 -49.01
CA ASP A 375 4.74 -19.40 -48.56
C ASP A 375 5.51 -19.02 -47.27
N THR A 376 6.00 -20.03 -46.52
CA THR A 376 7.17 -20.04 -45.61
C THR A 376 7.14 -19.22 -44.29
N GLY A 377 7.65 -19.66 -43.15
CA GLY A 377 8.37 -20.88 -42.76
C GLY A 377 9.12 -20.69 -41.43
N GLY A 378 9.28 -21.81 -40.68
CA GLY A 378 10.34 -22.11 -39.70
C GLY A 378 10.18 -21.61 -38.26
N ASP A 379 10.82 -22.18 -37.23
CA ASP A 379 11.38 -23.51 -36.90
C ASP A 379 11.95 -23.36 -35.46
N SER A 380 12.00 -24.47 -34.70
CA SER A 380 12.79 -24.73 -33.47
C SER A 380 12.41 -23.98 -32.18
N GLY A 381 12.40 -24.57 -30.98
CA GLY A 381 12.79 -25.90 -30.52
C GLY A 381 13.05 -25.89 -29.00
N ASN A 382 13.05 -27.09 -28.42
CA ASN A 382 13.58 -27.55 -27.13
C ASN A 382 12.67 -27.68 -25.89
N ASP A 383 12.50 -28.97 -25.57
CA ASP A 383 12.15 -29.62 -24.32
C ASP A 383 13.14 -29.32 -23.18
N ASP A 384 12.65 -29.37 -21.94
CA ASP A 384 13.42 -29.98 -20.85
C ASP A 384 12.47 -30.65 -19.84
N SER A 385 12.84 -31.88 -19.49
CA SER A 385 12.09 -32.82 -18.66
C SER A 385 12.76 -32.91 -17.28
N GLY A 386 11.97 -33.04 -16.23
CA GLY A 386 12.50 -33.22 -14.88
C GLY A 386 11.53 -33.94 -13.97
N ASP A 387 11.38 -35.25 -14.19
CA ASP A 387 10.84 -36.20 -13.21
C ASP A 387 11.83 -36.37 -12.05
N ASN A 388 11.30 -36.46 -10.83
CA ASN A 388 11.90 -37.27 -9.77
C ASN A 388 10.78 -37.71 -8.82
N ASP A 389 10.35 -38.96 -9.03
CA ASP A 389 9.70 -39.78 -8.03
C ASP A 389 10.69 -40.11 -6.90
N ASN A 390 10.22 -40.12 -5.66
CA ASN A 390 10.55 -41.25 -4.80
C ASN A 390 9.45 -41.50 -3.75
N GLU A 391 9.09 -42.77 -3.69
CA GLU A 391 8.01 -43.43 -2.97
C GLU A 391 8.37 -43.79 -1.51
N GLY A 392 7.35 -44.26 -0.80
CA GLY A 392 7.44 -45.20 0.33
C GLY A 392 7.19 -44.52 1.68
N GLY A 393 6.01 -44.63 2.28
CA GLY A 393 5.42 -45.88 2.80
C GLY A 393 5.87 -46.05 4.27
N ASP A 394 5.16 -46.62 5.21
CA ASP A 394 3.82 -47.16 5.31
C ASP A 394 3.58 -47.34 6.83
N ASP A 395 2.33 -47.19 7.22
CA ASP A 395 1.61 -47.95 8.24
C ASP A 395 1.86 -47.92 9.77
N HIS A 396 0.70 -48.05 10.42
CA HIS A 396 0.38 -48.68 11.70
C HIS A 396 0.53 -47.89 13.02
N GLY A 397 -0.63 -47.47 13.54
CA GLY A 397 -1.29 -48.27 14.58
C GLY A 397 -1.35 -47.68 15.99
N GLY A 398 -2.51 -47.82 16.63
CA GLY A 398 -2.63 -47.89 18.09
C GLY A 398 -3.48 -46.82 18.75
N ASP A 399 -4.79 -47.05 18.73
CA ASP A 399 -5.69 -47.18 19.89
C ASP A 399 -5.46 -46.41 21.21
N ASP A 400 -6.64 -46.07 21.75
CA ASP A 400 -7.02 -46.06 23.17
C ASP A 400 -7.00 -44.75 23.97
N ASN A 401 -8.24 -44.33 24.26
CA ASN A 401 -8.79 -44.02 25.58
C ASN A 401 -8.11 -42.95 26.43
N ASN A 402 -8.90 -41.96 26.87
CA ASN A 402 -9.61 -42.01 28.16
C ASN A 402 -9.99 -40.57 28.60
N ASN A 403 -11.29 -40.29 28.61
CA ASN A 403 -12.09 -39.88 29.76
C ASN A 403 -11.62 -38.71 30.67
N GLY A 404 -12.59 -37.85 31.02
CA GLY A 404 -12.73 -37.36 32.39
C GLY A 404 -12.81 -35.85 32.58
N ASP A 405 -14.04 -35.38 32.81
CA ASP A 405 -14.48 -34.41 33.83
C ASP A 405 -13.48 -33.35 34.34
N HIS A 406 -13.82 -32.06 34.14
CA HIS A 406 -14.28 -31.13 35.20
C HIS A 406 -14.81 -29.83 34.61
#